data_AF-A0A7Y7WHF8-F1
#
_entry.id   AF-A0A7Y7WHF8-F1
#
_cell.length_a   1.000
_cell.length_b   1.000
_cell.length_c   1.000
_cell.angle_alpha   90.00
_cell.angle_beta   90.00
_cell.angle_gamma   90.00
#
_symmetry.space_group_name_H-M   'P 1'
#
loop_
_entity.id
_entity.type
_entity.pdbx_description
1 polymer ?
#
loop_
_entity_poly.entity_id
_entity_poly.type
_entity_poly.pdbx_seq_one_letter_code
_entity_poly.pdbx_strand_id
1 'polypeptide(L)' 'MTDQNPIVTVLKALNENQLALGAAIEEIALWLDARGSTEVVDNIRGALDALDRNLNTINRGISEIA' A
#
# COMPACT_ATOMS: atom_id res chain seq x y z
N MET A 1 1.71 -0.61 30.95
CA MET A 1 1.89 -0.76 29.50
C MET A 1 0.52 -0.54 28.91
N THR A 2 0.30 0.55 28.20
CA THR A 2 -1.02 0.91 27.66
C THR A 2 -1.56 -0.24 26.83
N ASP A 3 -2.76 -0.72 27.18
CA ASP A 3 -3.51 -1.70 26.38
C ASP A 3 -3.75 -1.09 24.99
N GLN A 4 -2.84 -1.33 24.05
CA GLN A 4 -3.05 -0.97 22.66
C GLN A 4 -4.23 -1.81 22.17
N ASN A 5 -5.26 -1.14 21.65
CA ASN A 5 -6.36 -1.80 20.97
C ASN A 5 -5.76 -2.74 19.89
N PRO A 6 -5.87 -4.07 20.03
CA PRO A 6 -5.19 -5.02 19.16
C PRO A 6 -5.65 -4.87 17.70
N ILE A 7 -6.88 -4.39 17.47
CA ILE A 7 -7.37 -4.06 16.14
C ILE A 7 -6.57 -2.90 15.54
N VAL A 8 -6.32 -1.83 16.30
CA VAL A 8 -5.51 -0.69 15.85
C VAL A 8 -4.08 -1.14 15.51
N THR A 9 -3.50 -2.03 16.32
CA THR A 9 -2.16 -2.58 16.05
C THR A 9 -2.10 -3.38 14.75
N VAL A 10 -3.08 -4.26 14.52
CA VAL A 10 -3.17 -5.04 13.26
C VAL A 10 -3.40 -4.13 12.06
N LEU A 11 -4.25 -3.10 12.18
CA LEU A 11 -4.49 -2.16 11.09
C LEU A 11 -3.26 -1.32 10.74
N LYS A 12 -2.44 -0.93 11.74
CA LYS A 12 -1.15 -0.25 11.49
C LYS A 12 -0.19 -1.15 10.71
N ALA A 13 -0.05 -2.41 11.11
CA ALA A 13 0.77 -3.37 10.36
C ALA A 13 0.26 -3.57 8.92
N LEU A 14 -1.07 -3.59 8.72
CA LEU A 14 -1.64 -3.67 7.38
C LEU A 14 -1.39 -2.40 6.55
N ASN A 15 -1.36 -1.23 7.18
CA ASN A 15 -1.00 0.04 6.55
C ASN A 15 0.46 0.04 6.07
N GLU A 16 1.38 -0.43 6.92
CA GLU A 16 2.80 -0.61 6.57
C GLU A 16 2.97 -1.58 5.40
N ASN A 17 2.16 -2.64 5.32
CA ASN A 17 2.16 -3.54 4.17
C ASN A 17 1.74 -2.84 2.86
N GLN A 18 0.82 -1.86 2.89
CA GLN A 18 0.47 -1.11 1.67
C GLN A 18 1.67 -0.32 1.15
N LEU A 19 2.41 0.34 2.05
CA LEU A 19 3.62 1.09 1.72
C LEU A 19 4.73 0.19 1.18
N ALA A 20 4.99 -0.93 1.86
CA ALA A 20 6.04 -1.87 1.47
C ALA A 20 5.76 -2.50 0.09
N LEU A 21 4.49 -2.89 -0.15
CA LEU A 21 4.08 -3.41 -1.46
C LEU A 21 4.14 -2.34 -2.55
N GLY A 22 3.75 -1.10 -2.25
CA GLY A 22 3.84 0.02 -3.18
C GLY A 22 5.29 0.25 -3.63
N ALA A 23 6.21 0.35 -2.68
CA ALA A 23 7.64 0.52 -2.95
C ALA A 23 8.23 -0.64 -3.79
N ALA A 24 7.88 -1.89 -3.47
CA ALA A 24 8.35 -3.05 -4.23
C ALA A 24 7.82 -3.05 -5.68
N ILE A 25 6.56 -2.64 -5.88
CA ILE A 25 5.96 -2.53 -7.22
C ILE A 25 6.57 -1.38 -8.02
N GLU A 26 6.79 -0.22 -7.40
CA GLU A 26 7.50 0.90 -8.03
C GLU A 26 8.92 0.52 -8.45
N GLU A 27 9.65 -0.20 -7.60
CA GLU A 27 10.98 -0.70 -7.96
C GLU A 27 10.89 -1.64 -9.18
N ILE A 28 9.97 -2.61 -9.17
CA ILE A 28 9.75 -3.50 -10.33
C ILE A 28 9.39 -2.70 -11.60
N ALA A 29 8.60 -1.63 -11.48
CA ALA A 29 8.24 -0.76 -12.59
C ALA A 29 9.46 -0.08 -13.22
N LEU A 30 10.35 0.47 -12.39
CA LEU A 30 11.59 1.10 -12.84
C LEU A 30 12.50 0.11 -13.58
N TRP A 31 12.55 -1.14 -13.13
CA TRP A 31 13.33 -2.19 -13.81
C TRP A 31 12.71 -2.63 -15.15
N LEU A 32 11.38 -2.56 -15.28
CA LEU A 32 10.64 -2.98 -16.48
C LEU A 32 10.56 -1.89 -17.55
N ASP A 33 10.67 -0.61 -17.19
CA ASP A 33 10.67 0.52 -18.12
C ASP A 33 11.79 0.39 -19.19
N ALA A 34 12.88 -0.31 -18.84
CA ALA A 34 13.96 -0.67 -19.76
C ALA A 34 13.55 -1.61 -20.93
N ARG A 35 12.33 -2.16 -20.94
CA ARG A 35 11.84 -3.13 -21.94
C ARG A 35 10.64 -2.67 -22.76
N GLY A 36 10.14 -1.45 -22.56
CA GLY A 36 9.15 -0.81 -23.45
C GLY A 36 7.75 -1.45 -23.50
N SER A 37 7.35 -2.21 -22.47
CA SER A 37 6.01 -2.83 -22.42
C SER A 37 4.99 -1.89 -21.77
N THR A 38 4.11 -1.30 -22.58
CA THR A 38 3.08 -0.33 -22.13
C THR A 38 1.98 -0.96 -21.28
N GLU A 39 1.55 -2.19 -21.61
CA GLU A 39 0.50 -2.91 -20.86
C GLU A 39 0.93 -3.21 -19.42
N VAL A 40 2.20 -3.53 -19.21
CA VAL A 40 2.73 -3.82 -17.87
C VAL A 40 2.77 -2.56 -17.01
N VAL A 41 3.10 -1.40 -17.60
CA VAL A 41 3.10 -0.10 -16.91
C VAL A 41 1.69 0.28 -16.46
N ASP A 42 0.66 0.07 -17.29
CA ASP A 42 -0.72 0.39 -16.92
C ASP A 42 -1.25 -0.51 -15.80
N ASN A 43 -0.89 -1.80 -15.81
CA ASN A 43 -1.22 -2.72 -14.72
C ASN A 43 -0.55 -2.33 -13.40
N ILE A 44 0.72 -1.90 -13.46
CA ILE A 44 1.46 -1.39 -12.31
C ILE A 44 0.78 -0.15 -11.73
N ARG A 45 0.41 0.83 -12.57
CA ARG A 45 -0.32 2.03 -12.13
C ARG A 45 -1.63 1.67 -11.44
N GLY A 46 -2.42 0.77 -12.03
CA GLY A 46 -3.66 0.31 -11.42
C GLY A 46 -3.47 -0.37 -10.06
N ALA A 47 -2.36 -1.11 -9.89
CA ALA A 47 -2.01 -1.73 -8.61
C ALA A 47 -1.61 -0.68 -7.55
N LEU A 48 -0.78 0.30 -7.91
CA LEU A 48 -0.39 1.40 -7.02
C LEU A 48 -1.60 2.23 -6.58
N ASP A 49 -2.49 2.57 -7.51
CA ASP A 49 -3.75 3.28 -7.21
C ASP A 49 -4.66 2.49 -6.25
N ALA A 50 -4.64 1.15 -6.31
CA ALA A 50 -5.37 0.31 -5.37
C ALA A 50 -4.75 0.33 -3.97
N LEU A 51 -3.41 0.24 -3.88
CA LEU A 51 -2.68 0.30 -2.61
C LEU A 51 -2.88 1.66 -1.91
N ASP A 52 -2.81 2.76 -2.66
CA ASP A 52 -3.03 4.11 -2.11
C ASP A 52 -4.46 4.31 -1.58
N ARG A 53 -5.47 3.81 -2.30
CA ARG A 53 -6.86 3.86 -1.82
C ARG A 53 -7.05 3.02 -0.56
N ASN A 54 -6.41 1.87 -0.47
CA ASN A 54 -6.45 1.01 0.72
C ASN A 54 -5.75 1.66 1.90
N LEU A 55 -4.57 2.25 1.69
CA LEU A 55 -3.81 2.99 2.70
C LEU A 55 -4.65 4.11 3.30
N ASN A 56 -5.31 4.91 2.46
CA ASN A 56 -6.19 5.99 2.90
C ASN A 56 -7.41 5.46 3.68
N THR A 57 -8.03 4.37 3.21
CA THR A 57 -9.17 3.75 3.88
C THR A 57 -8.80 3.21 5.27
N ILE A 58 -7.65 2.55 5.39
CA ILE A 58 -7.14 2.02 6.66
C ILE A 58 -6.81 3.18 7.62
N ASN A 59 -6.11 4.23 7.15
CA ASN A 59 -5.78 5.39 7.98
C ASN A 59 -7.02 6.10 8.53
N ARG A 60 -8.05 6.24 7.70
CA ARG A 60 -9.35 6.75 8.16
C ARG A 60 -9.97 5.83 9.21
N GLY A 61 -10.02 4.53 8.97
CA GLY A 61 -10.58 3.56 9.92
C GLY A 61 -9.85 3.55 11.27
N ILE A 62 -8.52 3.64 11.27
CA ILE A 62 -7.73 3.80 12.50
C ILE A 62 -8.12 5.08 13.23
N SER A 63 -8.24 6.21 12.53
CA SER A 63 -8.58 7.51 13.14
C SER A 63 -9.98 7.53 13.76
N GLU A 64 -10.89 6.66 13.30
CA GLU A 64 -12.26 6.52 13.83
C GLU A 64 -12.34 5.64 15.08
N ILE A 65 -11.37 4.74 15.31
CA ILE A 65 -11.45 3.72 16.37
C ILE A 65 -10.26 3.71 17.36
N ALA A 66 -9.21 4.51 17.10
CA ALA A 66 -8.04 4.66 17.96
C ALA A 66 -8.29 5.66 19.09
#